data_AF-A0A963VA90-F1
#
_entry.id   AF-A0A963VA90-F1
#
_cell.length_a   1.000
_cell.length_b   1.000
_cell.length_c   1.000
_cell.angle_alpha   90.00
_cell.angle_beta   90.00
_cell.angle_gamma   90.00
#
_symmetry.space_group_name_H-M   'P 1'
#
loop_
_entity.id
_entity.type
_entity.pdbx_description
1 polymer ?
#
loop_
_entity_poly.entity_id
_entity_poly.type
_entity_poly.pdbx_seq_one_letter_code
_entity_poly.pdbx_strand_id
1 'polypeptide(L)'
;MPREAIALSIPDLSDFARRLGRDLEAGDPRPGHLSLLNMIARAAGFRNYQHLRSGAARSLPTPPEPPVPSDPKKLAQASRLFDAGGRMIRWPKKTSIQALCVWALWARLPARQDMTEAEVNRAAEAFHLFGDRALLRRSLIDHGLAERARDGSTYRRIERQPPPEARDLIRALAERQ
;
A
#
# COMPACT_ATOMS: atom_id res chain seq x y z
N MET A 1 -9.27 -28.59 -6.05
CA MET A 1 -8.33 -28.23 -4.97
C MET A 1 -7.30 -27.27 -5.53
N PRO A 2 -7.21 -26.02 -5.07
CA PRO A 2 -6.22 -25.06 -5.59
C PRO A 2 -4.79 -25.56 -5.28
N ARG A 3 -3.88 -25.44 -6.26
CA ARG A 3 -2.45 -25.70 -6.05
C ARG A 3 -1.88 -24.59 -5.15
N GLU A 4 -1.42 -24.95 -3.96
CA GLU A 4 -0.64 -24.04 -3.12
C GLU A 4 0.73 -23.84 -3.76
N ALA A 5 1.03 -22.61 -4.18
CA ALA A 5 2.36 -22.25 -4.66
C ALA A 5 3.30 -22.09 -3.45
N ILE A 6 4.36 -22.90 -3.39
CA ILE A 6 5.40 -22.79 -2.37
C ILE A 6 6.58 -22.05 -3.00
N ALA A 7 6.83 -20.82 -2.56
CA ALA A 7 7.99 -20.05 -2.98
C ALA A 7 9.24 -20.53 -2.23
N LEU A 8 10.35 -20.71 -2.96
CA LEU A 8 11.66 -21.07 -2.43
C LEU A 8 12.68 -20.02 -2.85
N SER A 9 13.30 -19.33 -1.88
CA SER A 9 14.39 -18.40 -2.14
C SER A 9 15.73 -19.10 -1.92
N ILE A 10 16.64 -18.99 -2.88
CA ILE A 10 17.97 -19.58 -2.83
C ILE A 10 18.99 -18.44 -2.75
N PRO A 11 19.58 -18.17 -1.57
CA PRO A 11 20.51 -17.06 -1.39
C PRO A 11 21.87 -17.28 -2.07
N ASP A 12 22.29 -18.54 -2.21
CA ASP A 12 23.51 -18.95 -2.92
C ASP A 12 23.19 -20.15 -3.82
N LEU A 13 23.19 -19.91 -5.13
CA LEU A 13 22.86 -20.92 -6.13
C LEU A 13 23.94 -22.01 -6.21
N SER A 14 25.21 -21.65 -6.03
CA SER A 14 26.34 -22.57 -6.16
C SER A 14 26.41 -23.55 -4.98
N ASP A 15 26.22 -23.06 -3.76
CA ASP A 15 26.17 -23.93 -2.58
C ASP A 15 24.93 -24.83 -2.57
N PHE A 16 23.78 -24.29 -3.00
CA PHE A 16 22.55 -25.06 -3.18
C PHE A 16 22.75 -26.24 -4.15
N ALA A 17 23.27 -25.96 -5.35
CA ALA A 17 23.48 -27.00 -6.37
C ALA A 17 24.45 -28.09 -5.89
N ARG A 18 25.52 -27.71 -5.17
CA ARG A 18 26.48 -28.66 -4.59
C ARG A 18 25.87 -29.53 -3.50
N ARG A 19 25.00 -28.97 -2.64
CA ARG A 19 24.30 -29.74 -1.61
C ARG A 19 23.28 -30.70 -2.22
N LEU A 20 22.51 -30.24 -3.20
CA LEU A 20 21.53 -31.07 -3.90
C LEU A 20 22.20 -32.22 -4.66
N GLY A 21 23.31 -31.94 -5.36
CA GLY A 21 24.08 -32.97 -6.06
C GLY A 21 24.58 -34.07 -5.13
N ARG A 22 25.16 -33.70 -3.98
CA ARG A 22 25.60 -34.69 -2.97
C ARG A 22 24.46 -35.55 -2.44
N ASP A 23 23.28 -34.97 -2.21
CA ASP A 23 22.11 -35.69 -1.69
C ASP A 23 21.51 -36.64 -2.76
N LEU A 24 21.62 -36.27 -4.04
CA LEU A 24 21.26 -37.14 -5.17
C LEU A 24 22.24 -38.30 -5.35
N GLU A 25 23.55 -38.06 -5.17
CA GLU A 25 24.59 -39.09 -5.28
C GLU A 25 24.56 -40.09 -4.12
N ALA A 26 24.24 -39.63 -2.90
CA ALA A 26 24.15 -40.48 -1.71
C ALA A 26 22.83 -41.28 -1.62
N GLY A 27 21.83 -40.91 -2.42
CA GLY A 27 20.49 -41.47 -2.38
C GLY A 27 20.24 -42.62 -3.37
N ASP A 28 18.97 -42.97 -3.50
CA ASP A 28 18.49 -43.92 -4.51
C ASP A 28 18.75 -43.35 -5.92
N PRO A 29 19.26 -44.12 -6.89
CA PRO A 29 19.48 -43.66 -8.27
C PRO A 29 18.23 -43.11 -8.96
N ARG A 30 17.02 -43.40 -8.47
CA ARG A 30 15.77 -42.79 -8.95
C ARG A 30 14.87 -42.36 -7.79
N PRO A 31 15.11 -41.17 -7.21
CA PRO A 31 14.30 -40.70 -6.09
C PRO A 31 12.86 -40.41 -6.54
N GLY A 32 11.89 -40.89 -5.77
CA GLY A 32 10.48 -40.54 -5.96
C GLY A 32 10.21 -39.04 -5.70
N HIS A 33 9.04 -38.55 -6.12
CA HIS A 33 8.68 -37.13 -6.04
C HIS A 33 8.83 -36.52 -4.63
N LEU A 34 8.36 -37.21 -3.59
CA LEU A 34 8.49 -36.73 -2.21
C LEU A 34 9.95 -36.71 -1.74
N SER A 35 10.77 -37.65 -2.21
CA SER A 35 12.20 -37.69 -1.90
C SER A 35 12.92 -36.49 -2.52
N LEU A 36 12.64 -36.18 -3.80
CA LEU A 36 13.13 -34.98 -4.48
C LEU A 36 12.72 -33.69 -3.75
N LEU A 37 11.46 -33.57 -3.32
CA LEU A 37 11.00 -32.41 -2.56
C LEU A 37 11.75 -32.25 -1.22
N ASN A 38 12.05 -33.35 -0.55
CA ASN A 38 12.84 -33.32 0.68
C ASN A 38 14.31 -32.95 0.42
N MET A 39 14.91 -33.45 -0.66
CA MET A 39 16.27 -33.09 -1.07
C MET A 39 16.37 -31.59 -1.40
N ILE A 40 15.41 -31.06 -2.17
CA ILE A 40 15.32 -29.63 -2.50
C ILE A 40 15.18 -28.79 -1.23
N ALA A 41 14.32 -29.20 -0.30
CA ALA A 41 14.14 -28.50 0.97
C ALA A 41 15.43 -28.48 1.81
N ARG A 42 16.16 -29.60 1.89
CA ARG A 42 17.44 -29.69 2.60
C ARG A 42 18.54 -28.85 1.95
N ALA A 43 18.64 -28.87 0.63
CA ALA A 43 19.59 -28.04 -0.10
C ALA A 43 19.34 -26.54 0.13
N ALA A 44 18.08 -26.15 0.33
CA ALA A 44 17.69 -24.79 0.69
C ALA A 44 17.76 -24.47 2.20
N GLY A 45 18.28 -25.38 3.04
CA GLY A 45 18.49 -25.15 4.48
C GLY A 45 17.31 -25.51 5.40
N PHE A 46 16.25 -26.12 4.87
CA PHE A 46 15.12 -26.62 5.66
C PHE A 46 15.32 -28.09 6.05
N ARG A 47 14.70 -28.54 7.15
CA ARG A 47 14.84 -29.94 7.61
C ARG A 47 14.18 -30.95 6.68
N ASN A 48 13.01 -30.61 6.12
CA ASN A 48 12.24 -31.43 5.19
C ASN A 48 11.18 -30.58 4.46
N TYR A 49 10.47 -31.18 3.50
CA TYR A 49 9.43 -30.50 2.72
C TYR A 49 8.27 -29.96 3.56
N GLN A 50 7.90 -30.64 4.66
CA GLN A 50 6.86 -30.14 5.56
C GLN A 50 7.29 -28.89 6.30
N HIS A 51 8.55 -28.80 6.71
CA HIS A 51 9.13 -27.62 7.35
C HIS A 51 9.19 -26.43 6.37
N LEU A 52 9.54 -26.70 5.11
CA LEU A 52 9.47 -25.70 4.03
C LEU A 52 8.02 -25.21 3.82
N ARG A 53 7.06 -26.13 3.75
CA ARG A 53 5.63 -25.80 3.56
C ARG A 53 5.06 -25.03 4.76
N SER A 54 5.41 -25.39 5.99
CA SER A 54 4.98 -24.67 7.19
C SER A 54 5.63 -23.29 7.32
N GLY A 55 6.85 -23.13 6.81
CA GLY A 55 7.53 -21.84 6.71
C GLY A 55 6.92 -20.95 5.64
N ALA A 56 6.55 -21.50 4.49
CA ALA A 56 5.88 -20.80 3.40
C ALA A 56 4.43 -20.38 3.76
N ALA A 57 3.73 -21.18 4.57
CA ALA A 57 2.42 -20.83 5.13
C ALA A 57 2.48 -19.68 6.14
N ARG A 58 3.68 -19.35 6.65
CA ARG A 58 3.95 -18.23 7.53
C ARG A 58 4.50 -17.08 6.69
N SER A 59 3.61 -16.51 5.86
CA SER A 59 3.78 -15.29 5.05
C SER A 59 5.19 -14.72 5.09
N LEU A 60 6.02 -15.10 4.12
CA LEU A 60 7.16 -14.25 3.79
C LEU A 60 6.58 -12.86 3.49
N PRO A 61 7.07 -11.78 4.11
CA PRO A 61 6.77 -10.46 3.62
C PRO A 61 7.21 -10.46 2.16
N THR A 62 6.27 -10.28 1.24
CA THR A 62 6.57 -9.94 -0.15
C THR A 62 7.67 -8.87 -0.08
N PRO A 63 8.84 -9.05 -0.71
CA PRO A 63 9.82 -7.98 -0.82
C PRO A 63 9.06 -6.73 -1.24
N PRO A 64 9.24 -5.57 -0.57
CA PRO A 64 8.48 -4.38 -0.93
C PRO A 64 8.67 -4.17 -2.42
N GLU A 65 7.58 -4.32 -3.17
CA GLU A 65 7.55 -4.03 -4.59
C GLU A 65 8.21 -2.65 -4.75
N PRO A 66 9.22 -2.50 -5.64
CA PRO A 66 9.93 -1.23 -5.76
C PRO A 66 8.89 -0.12 -5.87
N PRO A 67 9.01 0.96 -5.08
CA PRO A 67 7.96 1.95 -4.96
C PRO A 67 7.59 2.43 -6.37
N VAL A 68 6.35 2.18 -6.77
CA VAL A 68 5.83 2.63 -8.07
C VAL A 68 6.13 4.13 -8.18
N PRO A 69 6.90 4.57 -9.20
CA PRO A 69 7.28 5.97 -9.32
C PRO A 69 6.02 6.83 -9.46
N SER A 70 6.00 7.98 -8.77
CA SER A 70 4.96 8.98 -8.97
C SER A 70 5.09 9.62 -10.36
N ASP A 71 3.96 9.92 -11.00
CA ASP A 71 3.95 10.70 -12.23
C ASP A 71 4.22 12.19 -11.90
N PRO A 72 5.40 12.73 -12.28
CA PRO A 72 5.78 14.09 -11.93
C PRO A 72 4.85 15.13 -12.56
N LYS A 73 4.19 14.82 -13.70
CA LYS A 73 3.26 15.74 -14.34
C LYS A 73 1.99 15.91 -13.52
N LYS A 74 1.43 14.82 -13.00
CA LYS A 74 0.24 14.89 -12.12
C LYS A 74 0.57 15.61 -10.83
N LEU A 75 1.72 15.31 -10.22
CA LEU A 75 2.17 15.98 -9.00
C LEU A 75 2.31 17.50 -9.22
N ALA A 76 2.95 17.93 -10.30
CA ALA A 76 3.09 19.34 -10.64
C ALA A 76 1.73 20.01 -10.91
N GLN A 77 0.81 19.32 -11.60
CA GLN A 77 -0.55 19.82 -11.85
C GLN A 77 -1.33 20.02 -10.54
N ALA A 78 -1.29 19.04 -9.63
CA ALA A 78 -1.95 19.14 -8.33
C ALA A 78 -1.32 20.22 -7.46
N SER A 79 0.02 20.28 -7.39
CA SER A 79 0.76 21.23 -6.55
C SER A 79 0.47 22.69 -6.85
N ARG A 80 0.17 23.03 -8.12
CA ARG A 80 -0.21 24.39 -8.56
C ARG A 80 -1.59 24.84 -8.08
N LEU A 81 -2.38 23.93 -7.51
CA LEU A 81 -3.70 24.25 -6.95
C LEU A 81 -3.62 24.68 -5.49
N PHE A 82 -2.43 24.67 -4.89
CA PHE A 82 -2.20 25.01 -3.49
C PHE A 82 -1.37 26.28 -3.36
N ASP A 83 -1.71 27.12 -2.37
CA ASP A 83 -0.94 28.30 -2.02
C ASP A 83 0.35 27.92 -1.25
N ALA A 84 1.10 28.95 -0.85
CA ALA A 84 2.32 28.80 -0.08
C ALA A 84 2.09 28.19 1.31
N GLY A 85 0.88 28.32 1.88
CA GLY A 85 0.48 27.71 3.16
C GLY A 85 -0.18 26.34 3.00
N GLY A 86 -0.12 25.74 1.81
CA GLY A 86 -0.72 24.45 1.51
C GLY A 86 -2.25 24.43 1.56
N ARG A 87 -2.91 25.56 1.31
CA ARG A 87 -4.37 25.65 1.16
C ARG A 87 -4.77 25.63 -0.30
N MET A 88 -5.83 24.91 -0.61
CA MET A 88 -6.32 24.70 -1.97
C MET A 88 -7.01 25.96 -2.51
N ILE A 89 -6.45 26.56 -3.55
CA ILE A 89 -6.88 27.83 -4.15
C ILE A 89 -8.16 27.65 -4.97
N ARG A 90 -8.30 26.52 -5.68
CA ARG A 90 -9.46 26.25 -6.56
C ARG A 90 -9.69 24.76 -6.77
N TRP A 91 -10.91 24.39 -7.14
CA TRP A 91 -11.28 23.03 -7.51
C TRP A 91 -10.80 22.64 -8.93
N PRO A 92 -10.08 21.51 -9.12
CA PRO A 92 -9.65 21.06 -10.43
C PRO A 92 -10.81 20.44 -11.24
N LYS A 93 -10.76 20.59 -12.56
CA LYS A 93 -11.75 19.98 -13.48
C LYS A 93 -11.54 18.48 -13.70
N LYS A 94 -10.29 18.00 -13.62
CA LYS A 94 -9.93 16.60 -13.91
C LYS A 94 -10.08 15.72 -12.68
N THR A 95 -10.91 14.68 -12.75
CA THR A 95 -11.21 13.77 -11.63
C THR A 95 -9.96 13.13 -11.02
N SER A 96 -8.97 12.75 -11.84
CA SER A 96 -7.71 12.22 -11.32
C SER A 96 -6.95 13.21 -10.42
N ILE A 97 -7.06 14.51 -10.70
CA ILE A 97 -6.41 15.55 -9.89
C ILE A 97 -7.27 15.91 -8.69
N GLN A 98 -8.60 15.88 -8.82
CA GLN A 98 -9.53 15.98 -7.69
C GLN A 98 -9.18 14.94 -6.63
N ALA A 99 -9.05 13.66 -7.02
CA ALA A 99 -8.69 12.58 -6.12
C ALA A 99 -7.38 12.87 -5.35
N LEU A 100 -6.33 13.36 -6.02
CA LEU A 100 -5.07 13.73 -5.37
C LEU A 100 -5.24 14.86 -4.36
N CYS A 101 -6.03 15.88 -4.70
CA CYS A 101 -6.29 17.00 -3.78
C CYS A 101 -7.07 16.55 -2.54
N VAL A 102 -8.03 15.62 -2.72
CA VAL A 102 -8.82 15.08 -1.61
C VAL A 102 -7.97 14.20 -0.70
N TRP A 103 -6.98 13.47 -1.22
CA TRP A 103 -6.00 12.77 -0.40
C TRP A 103 -5.19 13.72 0.50
N ALA A 104 -4.89 14.93 0.04
CA ALA A 104 -4.21 15.93 0.87
C ALA A 104 -5.10 16.43 2.03
N LEU A 105 -6.42 16.58 1.82
CA LEU A 105 -7.37 16.85 2.90
C LEU A 105 -7.47 15.67 3.87
N TRP A 106 -7.59 14.45 3.33
CA TRP A 106 -7.67 13.21 4.10
C TRP A 106 -6.50 13.06 5.09
N ALA A 107 -5.28 13.43 4.67
CA ALA A 107 -4.09 13.36 5.50
C ALA A 107 -4.13 14.30 6.72
N ARG A 108 -4.93 15.38 6.65
CA ARG A 108 -5.14 16.33 7.76
C ARG A 108 -6.23 15.91 8.74
N LEU A 109 -7.06 14.93 8.37
CA LEU A 109 -8.09 14.41 9.27
C LEU A 109 -7.45 13.47 10.31
N PRO A 110 -7.93 13.46 11.57
CA PRO A 110 -7.43 12.56 12.60
C PRO A 110 -7.59 11.09 12.20
N ALA A 111 -6.54 10.31 12.48
CA ALA A 111 -6.50 8.89 12.19
C ALA A 111 -7.32 8.09 13.20
N ARG A 112 -8.10 7.12 12.74
CA ARG A 112 -8.86 6.17 13.60
C ARG A 112 -9.75 6.85 14.65
N GLN A 113 -10.26 8.04 14.35
CA GLN A 113 -11.16 8.80 15.21
C GLN A 113 -12.45 9.13 14.47
N ASP A 114 -13.54 9.13 15.23
CA ASP A 114 -14.83 9.61 14.77
C ASP A 114 -14.85 11.13 14.88
N MET A 115 -15.41 11.78 13.86
CA MET A 115 -15.52 13.23 13.75
C MET A 115 -16.98 13.61 13.56
N THR A 116 -17.40 14.68 14.20
CA THR A 116 -18.65 15.35 13.90
C THR A 116 -18.59 16.05 12.54
N GLU A 117 -19.75 16.33 11.95
CA GLU A 117 -19.82 17.15 10.73
C GLU A 117 -19.16 18.54 10.92
N ALA A 118 -19.26 19.12 12.12
CA ALA A 118 -18.62 20.39 12.46
C ALA A 118 -17.09 20.31 12.43
N GLU A 119 -16.50 19.22 12.92
CA GLU A 119 -15.05 19.00 12.87
C GLU A 119 -14.55 18.85 11.43
N VAL A 120 -15.25 18.07 10.61
CA VAL A 120 -14.90 17.93 9.20
C VAL A 120 -15.07 19.25 8.45
N ASN A 121 -16.12 20.03 8.76
CA ASN A 121 -16.31 21.36 8.19
C ASN A 121 -15.13 22.30 8.53
N ARG A 122 -14.67 22.33 9.78
CA ARG A 122 -13.50 23.14 10.18
C ARG A 122 -12.23 22.70 9.44
N ALA A 123 -12.00 21.39 9.34
CA ALA A 123 -10.84 20.86 8.61
C ALA A 123 -10.90 21.23 7.12
N ALA A 124 -12.07 21.12 6.50
CA ALA A 124 -12.29 21.51 5.11
C ALA A 124 -12.08 23.03 4.93
N GLU A 125 -12.64 23.88 5.79
CA GLU A 125 -12.46 25.34 5.75
C GLU A 125 -11.00 25.75 5.86
N ALA A 126 -10.25 25.18 6.81
CA ALA A 126 -8.83 25.45 6.95
C ALA A 126 -8.01 24.97 5.73
N PHE A 127 -8.53 24.01 4.97
CA PHE A 127 -7.83 23.41 3.83
C PHE A 127 -7.99 24.16 2.51
N HIS A 128 -8.99 25.03 2.33
CA HIS A 128 -9.28 25.63 1.02
C HIS A 128 -9.65 27.13 1.05
N LEU A 129 -9.63 27.76 -0.12
CA LEU A 129 -9.89 29.20 -0.31
C LEU A 129 -11.07 29.52 -1.23
N PHE A 130 -11.69 28.51 -1.84
CA PHE A 130 -12.78 28.70 -2.81
C PHE A 130 -14.20 28.69 -2.21
N GLY A 131 -14.33 28.58 -0.88
CA GLY A 131 -15.60 28.76 -0.17
C GLY A 131 -16.63 27.62 -0.27
N ASP A 132 -16.27 26.45 -0.80
CA ASP A 132 -17.17 25.29 -0.89
C ASP A 132 -16.62 24.08 -0.12
N ARG A 133 -16.82 24.10 1.21
CA ARG A 133 -16.53 22.96 2.09
C ARG A 133 -17.39 21.73 1.81
N ALA A 134 -18.61 21.91 1.29
CA ALA A 134 -19.53 20.81 1.04
C ALA A 134 -19.04 19.93 -0.13
N LEU A 135 -18.43 20.54 -1.14
CA LEU A 135 -17.74 19.85 -2.21
C LEU A 135 -16.65 18.91 -1.67
N LEU A 136 -15.78 19.41 -0.79
CA LEU A 136 -14.70 18.62 -0.19
C LEU A 136 -15.22 17.43 0.62
N ARG A 137 -16.26 17.65 1.45
CA ARG A 137 -16.90 16.57 2.20
C ARG A 137 -17.48 15.50 1.30
N ARG A 138 -18.19 15.90 0.25
CA ARG A 138 -18.77 14.97 -0.72
C ARG A 138 -17.68 14.16 -1.41
N SER A 139 -16.62 14.83 -1.86
CA SER A 139 -15.50 14.17 -2.53
C SER A 139 -14.74 13.18 -1.63
N LEU A 140 -14.66 13.43 -0.31
CA LEU A 140 -14.12 12.44 0.64
C LEU A 140 -14.92 11.13 0.62
N ILE A 141 -16.24 11.22 0.53
CA ILE A 141 -17.13 10.04 0.45
C ILE A 141 -17.08 9.41 -0.95
N ASP A 142 -17.21 10.23 -2.01
CA ASP A 142 -17.22 9.76 -3.41
C ASP A 142 -15.93 9.02 -3.78
N HIS A 143 -14.79 9.41 -3.21
CA HIS A 143 -13.51 8.73 -3.40
C HIS A 143 -13.25 7.58 -2.41
N GLY A 144 -14.18 7.29 -1.50
CA GLY A 144 -14.03 6.22 -0.51
C GLY A 144 -12.86 6.44 0.45
N LEU A 145 -12.63 7.71 0.83
CA LEU A 145 -11.57 8.15 1.74
C LEU A 145 -12.09 8.44 3.14
N ALA A 146 -13.39 8.74 3.26
CA ALA A 146 -14.12 8.76 4.52
C ALA A 146 -15.46 8.05 4.35
N GLU A 147 -16.00 7.58 5.46
CA GLU A 147 -17.38 7.14 5.58
C GLU A 147 -18.17 8.12 6.44
N ARG A 148 -19.49 8.16 6.23
CA ARG A 148 -20.43 8.97 7.00
C ARG A 148 -21.57 8.08 7.47
N ALA A 149 -21.96 8.21 8.73
CA ALA A 149 -23.17 7.56 9.25
C ALA A 149 -24.42 8.05 8.49
N ARG A 150 -25.46 7.20 8.41
CA ARG A 150 -26.67 7.49 7.62
C ARG A 150 -27.46 8.69 8.14
N ASP A 151 -27.43 8.90 9.45
CA ASP A 151 -27.98 10.07 10.14
C ASP A 151 -27.13 11.33 9.96
N GLY A 152 -25.93 11.19 9.40
CA GLY A 152 -24.98 12.27 9.14
C GLY A 152 -24.21 12.76 10.36
N SER A 153 -24.40 12.15 11.53
CA SER A 153 -23.83 12.59 12.80
C SER A 153 -22.30 12.42 12.85
N THR A 154 -21.82 11.37 12.21
CA THR A 154 -20.45 10.90 12.35
C THR A 154 -19.79 10.73 10.99
N TYR A 155 -18.55 11.20 10.90
CA TYR A 155 -17.60 10.96 9.82
C TYR A 155 -16.43 10.16 10.37
N ARG A 156 -15.92 9.20 9.58
CA ARG A 156 -14.73 8.46 9.94
C ARG A 156 -13.78 8.35 8.75
N ARG A 157 -12.51 8.62 9.00
CA ARG A 157 -11.45 8.47 8.01
C ARG A 157 -11.24 6.98 7.72
N ILE A 158 -11.24 6.59 6.44
CA ILE A 158 -10.93 5.21 6.04
C ILE A 158 -9.40 5.11 5.88
N GLU A 159 -8.78 4.28 6.71
CA GLU A 159 -7.33 4.09 6.70
C GLU A 159 -6.90 3.29 5.47
N ARG A 160 -6.21 3.95 4.53
CA ARG A 160 -5.75 3.36 3.28
C ARG A 160 -4.39 3.94 2.91
N GLN A 161 -3.56 3.15 2.23
CA GLN A 161 -2.30 3.64 1.70
C GLN A 161 -2.58 4.61 0.53
N PRO A 162 -2.11 5.87 0.58
CA PRO A 162 -2.27 6.78 -0.55
C PRO A 162 -1.51 6.27 -1.77
N PRO A 163 -1.97 6.55 -3.00
CA PRO A 163 -1.18 6.28 -4.21
C PRO A 163 0.12 7.11 -4.22
N PRO A 164 1.16 6.71 -4.96
CA PRO A 164 2.47 7.38 -4.96
C PRO A 164 2.38 8.90 -5.15
N GLU A 165 1.62 9.37 -6.14
CA GLU A 165 1.46 10.80 -6.40
C GLU A 165 0.78 11.55 -5.25
N ALA A 166 -0.14 10.90 -4.53
CA ALA A 166 -0.78 11.50 -3.37
C ALA A 166 0.17 11.57 -2.18
N ARG A 167 1.01 10.54 -1.96
CA ARG A 167 2.02 10.56 -0.88
C ARG A 167 3.00 11.71 -1.08
N ASP A 168 3.48 11.89 -2.30
CA ASP A 168 4.42 12.96 -2.63
C ASP A 168 3.78 14.34 -2.50
N LEU A 169 2.51 14.48 -2.93
CA LEU A 169 1.76 15.72 -2.73
C LEU A 169 1.56 16.02 -1.23
N ILE A 170 1.17 15.03 -0.43
CA ILE A 170 1.01 15.16 1.02
C ILE A 170 2.33 15.62 1.66
N ARG A 171 3.46 15.00 1.29
CA ARG A 171 4.79 15.39 1.76
C ARG A 171 5.12 16.84 1.39
N ALA A 172 4.97 17.19 0.12
CA ALA A 172 5.26 18.53 -0.38
C ALA A 172 4.37 19.62 0.25
N LEU A 173 3.15 19.27 0.69
CA LEU A 173 2.26 20.19 1.41
C LEU A 173 2.53 20.23 2.91
N ALA A 174 3.06 19.17 3.51
CA ALA A 174 3.50 19.16 4.89
C ALA A 174 4.72 20.08 5.11
N GLU A 175 5.62 20.17 4.12
CA GLU A 175 6.77 21.08 4.12
C GLU A 175 6.40 22.58 4.03
N ARG A 176 5.14 22.89 3.72
CA ARG A 176 4.60 24.26 3.57
C ARG A 176 3.88 24.79 4.80
N GLN A 177 3.69 23.94 5.82
CA GLN A 177 2.96 24.22 7.05
C GLN A 177 3.94 24.41 8.21
#